data_AF-A0A1V5X515-F1
#
_entry.id   AF-A0A1V5X515-F1
#
_cell.length_a   1.000
_cell.length_b   1.000
_cell.length_c   1.000
_cell.angle_alpha   90.00
_cell.angle_beta   90.00
_cell.angle_gamma   90.00
#
_symmetry.space_group_name_H-M   'P 1'
#
loop_
_entity.id
_entity.type
_entity.pdbx_description
1 polymer ?
#
loop_
_entity_poly.entity_id
_entity_poly.type
_entity_poly.pdbx_seq_one_letter_code
_entity_poly.pdbx_strand_id
1 'polypeptide(L)' 'MAGYSKELIVDAFLHRFRLHNASVEKLEPMANEFYDKVGKDKFRVYASVDAAVIREYKEFLKNGDSYPRRV' A
#
# COMPACT_ATOMS: atom_id res chain seq x y z
N MET A 1 -17.85 9.88 -5.06
CA MET A 1 -17.34 8.64 -4.41
C MET A 1 -15.91 8.91 -3.99
N ALA A 2 -15.64 9.02 -2.69
CA ALA A 2 -14.29 9.31 -2.18
C ALA A 2 -13.34 8.18 -2.59
N GLY A 3 -12.52 8.41 -3.62
CA GLY A 3 -11.55 7.44 -4.09
C GLY A 3 -10.41 7.29 -3.10
N TYR A 4 -9.91 6.08 -2.92
CA TYR A 4 -8.64 5.85 -2.22
C TYR A 4 -7.50 6.70 -2.81
N SER A 5 -6.69 7.31 -1.94
CA SER A 5 -5.50 8.07 -2.34
C SER A 5 -4.37 7.14 -2.81
N LYS A 6 -3.37 7.71 -3.46
CA LYS A 6 -2.16 6.98 -3.86
C LYS A 6 -1.45 6.41 -2.63
N GLU A 7 -1.26 7.22 -1.59
CA GLU A 7 -0.53 6.80 -0.39
C GLU A 7 -1.22 5.60 0.25
N LEU A 8 -2.55 5.63 0.36
CA LEU A 8 -3.31 4.53 0.93
C LEU A 8 -3.15 3.23 0.14
N ILE A 9 -3.17 3.30 -1.20
CA ILE A 9 -3.04 2.11 -2.05
C ILE A 9 -1.63 1.54 -1.99
N VAL A 10 -0.62 2.40 -2.08
CA VAL A 10 0.79 1.98 -2.02
C VAL A 10 1.12 1.43 -0.64
N ASP A 11 0.68 2.09 0.43
CA ASP A 11 0.90 1.57 1.79
C ASP A 11 0.18 0.24 2.01
N ALA A 12 -1.06 0.08 1.53
CA ALA A 12 -1.78 -1.19 1.64
C ALA A 12 -1.08 -2.32 0.86
N PHE A 13 -0.46 -2.00 -0.28
CA PHE A 13 0.41 -2.93 -0.99
C PHE A 13 1.63 -3.34 -0.14
N LEU A 14 2.34 -2.37 0.42
CA LEU A 14 3.55 -2.57 1.22
C LEU A 14 3.26 -3.25 2.56
N HIS A 15 2.08 -3.01 3.14
CA HIS A 15 1.62 -3.61 4.40
C HIS A 15 1.76 -5.14 4.38
N ARG A 16 1.41 -5.80 3.27
CA ARG A 16 1.53 -7.26 3.14
C ARG A 16 2.97 -7.76 3.25
N PHE A 17 3.94 -7.02 2.73
CA PHE A 17 5.35 -7.38 2.86
C PHE A 17 5.84 -7.18 4.29
N ARG A 18 5.44 -6.08 4.92
CA ARG A 18 5.78 -5.76 6.31
C ARG A 18 5.20 -6.76 7.31
N LEU A 19 3.98 -7.29 7.06
CA LEU A 19 3.38 -8.38 7.86
C LEU A 19 4.26 -9.64 7.89
N HIS A 20 5.05 -9.87 6.83
CA HIS A 20 5.97 -11.00 6.74
C HIS A 20 7.43 -10.60 7.05
N ASN A 21 7.64 -9.48 7.73
CA ASN A 21 8.96 -8.93 8.09
C ASN A 21 9.89 -8.71 6.87
N ALA A 22 9.33 -8.53 5.66
CA ALA A 22 10.12 -8.20 4.49
C ALA A 22 10.46 -6.70 4.47
N SER A 23 11.71 -6.38 4.10
CA SER A 23 12.12 -4.99 3.89
C SER A 23 11.43 -4.40 2.67
N VAL A 24 10.95 -3.17 2.83
CA VAL A 24 10.25 -2.42 1.77
C VAL A 24 11.03 -1.22 1.24
N GLU A 25 12.26 -0.98 1.72
CA GLU A 25 13.05 0.22 1.35
C GLU A 25 13.20 0.40 -0.17
N LYS A 26 13.37 -0.71 -0.90
CA LYS A 26 13.44 -0.69 -2.38
C LYS A 26 12.07 -0.89 -3.05
N LEU A 27 11.12 -1.49 -2.35
CA LEU A 27 9.77 -1.75 -2.87
C LEU A 27 8.92 -0.49 -2.89
N GLU A 28 9.09 0.39 -1.90
CA GLU A 28 8.34 1.64 -1.79
C GLU A 28 8.57 2.60 -2.96
N PRO A 29 9.81 2.97 -3.35
CA PRO A 29 10.03 3.82 -4.52
C PRO A 29 9.54 3.15 -5.81
N MET A 30 9.81 1.84 -5.97
CA MET A 30 9.33 1.07 -7.13
C MET A 30 7.80 1.06 -7.24
N ALA A 31 7.09 0.88 -6.12
CA ALA A 31 5.63 0.87 -6.10
C ALA A 31 5.05 2.26 -6.41
N ASN A 32 5.69 3.32 -5.90
CA ASN A 32 5.30 4.70 -6.21
C ASN A 32 5.47 5.01 -7.69
N GLU A 33 6.63 4.71 -8.28
CA GLU A 33 6.89 4.90 -9.71
C GLU A 33 5.93 4.08 -10.57
N PHE A 34 5.69 2.83 -10.19
CA PHE A 34 4.76 1.96 -10.91
C PHE A 34 3.34 2.52 -10.88
N TYR A 35 2.87 2.97 -9.71
CA TYR A 35 1.56 3.62 -9.57
C TYR A 35 1.46 4.85 -10.48
N ASP A 36 2.47 5.71 -10.50
CA ASP A 36 2.48 6.92 -11.35
C ASP A 36 2.46 6.56 -12.84
N LYS A 37 3.15 5.49 -13.22
CA LYS A 37 3.20 5.01 -14.60
C LYS A 37 1.90 4.39 -15.09
N VAL A 38 1.26 3.53 -14.28
CA VAL A 38 0.09 2.76 -14.73
C VAL A 38 -1.25 3.36 -14.29
N GLY A 39 -1.23 4.25 -13.30
CA GLY A 39 -2.41 4.82 -12.69
C GLY A 39 -3.11 3.87 -11.72
N LYS A 40 -4.07 4.44 -10.98
CA LYS A 40 -4.77 3.80 -9.86
C LYS A 40 -5.36 2.43 -10.18
N ASP A 41 -6.21 2.34 -11.20
CA ASP A 41 -7.01 1.14 -11.43
C ASP A 41 -6.14 -0.02 -11.93
N LYS A 42 -5.17 0.26 -12.82
CA LYS A 42 -4.20 -0.74 -13.27
C LYS A 42 -3.28 -1.19 -12.15
N PHE A 43 -2.81 -0.27 -11.30
CA PHE A 43 -1.99 -0.65 -10.15
C PHE A 43 -2.75 -1.60 -9.22
N ARG A 44 -4.02 -1.30 -8.91
CA ARG A 44 -4.84 -2.17 -8.05
C ARG A 44 -5.03 -3.56 -8.63
N VAL A 45 -5.17 -3.70 -9.94
CA VAL A 45 -5.25 -5.00 -10.61
C VAL A 45 -3.91 -5.71 -10.57
N TYR A 46 -2.84 -5.07 -11.05
CA TYR A 46 -1.51 -5.68 -11.21
C TYR A 46 -0.84 -6.01 -9.87
N ALA A 47 -0.99 -5.13 -8.89
CA ALA A 47 -0.45 -5.33 -7.54
C ALA A 47 -1.44 -6.08 -6.64
N SER A 48 -2.60 -6.51 -7.15
CA SER A 48 -3.64 -7.22 -6.39
C SER A 48 -4.04 -6.48 -5.10
N VAL A 49 -4.30 -5.17 -5.22
CA VAL A 49 -4.76 -4.30 -4.12
C VAL A 49 -6.27 -4.08 -4.26
N ASP A 50 -7.01 -5.06 -3.77
CA ASP A 50 -8.47 -5.04 -3.74
C ASP A 50 -9.02 -4.29 -2.51
N ALA A 51 -10.33 -4.32 -2.32
CA ALA A 51 -10.97 -3.69 -1.18
C ALA A 51 -10.65 -4.37 0.16
N ALA A 52 -10.36 -5.68 0.16
CA ALA A 52 -10.02 -6.43 1.37
C ALA A 52 -8.64 -6.01 1.89
N VAL A 53 -7.63 -5.91 1.02
CA VAL A 53 -6.28 -5.44 1.38
C VAL A 53 -6.32 -4.03 1.95
N ILE A 54 -7.11 -3.14 1.35
CA ILE A 54 -7.26 -1.77 1.85
C ILE A 54 -7.97 -1.74 3.20
N ARG A 55 -8.97 -2.60 3.41
CA ARG A 55 -9.66 -2.71 4.70
C ARG A 55 -8.72 -3.21 5.80
N GLU A 56 -7.96 -4.26 5.52
CA GLU A 56 -6.97 -4.82 6.45
C GLU A 56 -5.95 -3.76 6.87
N TYR A 57 -5.39 -3.00 5.91
CA TYR A 57 -4.47 -1.93 6.25
C TYR A 57 -5.13 -0.81 7.08
N LYS A 58 -6.39 -0.46 6.80
CA LYS A 58 -7.13 0.51 7.63
C LYS A 58 -7.39 0.00 9.04
N GLU A 59 -7.67 -1.29 9.20
CA GLU A 59 -7.85 -1.91 10.52
C GLU A 59 -6.55 -1.90 11.32
N PHE A 60 -5.42 -2.21 10.69
CA PHE A 60 -4.08 -2.05 11.28
C PHE A 60 -3.86 -0.62 11.80
N LEU A 61 -4.12 0.40 10.98
CA LEU A 61 -3.98 1.80 11.41
C LEU A 61 -4.95 2.18 12.54
N LYS A 62 -6.18 1.63 12.52
CA LYS A 62 -7.20 1.89 13.54
C LYS A 62 -6.82 1.31 14.90
N ASN A 63 -6.08 0.20 14.93
CA ASN A 63 -5.59 -0.43 16.16
C ASN A 63 -4.45 0.36 16.82
N GLY A 64 -4.01 1.48 16.22
CA GLY A 64 -2.92 2.31 16.74
C GLY A 64 -1.54 1.84 16.28
N ASP A 65 -1.49 0.78 15.48
CA ASP A 65 -0.24 0.27 14.91
C ASP A 65 0.21 1.18 13.76
N SER A 66 1.51 1.41 13.68
CA SER A 66 2.13 2.14 12.57
C SER A 66 3.52 1.58 12.29
N TYR A 67 3.93 1.69 11.02
CA TYR A 67 5.29 1.35 10.64
C TYR A 67 6.23 2.51 10.98
N PRO A 68 7.46 2.24 11.45
CA PRO A 68 8.43 3.28 11.76
C PRO A 68 8.62 4.23 10.56
N ARG A 69 8.80 5.52 10.86
CA ARG A 69 8.74 6.60 9.86
C ARG A 69 9.63 6.31 8.66
N ARG A 70 9.04 6.57 7.48
CA ARG A 70 9.64 6.46 6.14
C ARG A 70 11.00 7.17 6.12
N VAL A 71 11.99 6.54 5.47
CA VAL A 71 13.24 7.20 5.06
C VAL A 71 13.00 8.15 3.90
#